data_AF-A0A952XYX1-F1
#
_entry.id   AF-A0A952XYX1-F1
#
_cell.length_a   1.000
_cell.length_b   1.000
_cell.length_c   1.000
_cell.angle_alpha   90.00
_cell.angle_beta   90.00
_cell.angle_gamma   90.00
#
_symmetry.space_group_name_H-M   'P 1'
#
loop_
_entity.id
_entity.type
_entity.pdbx_description
1 polymer ?
#
loop_
_entity_poly.entity_id
_entity_poly.type
_entity_poly.pdbx_seq_one_letter_code
_entity_poly.pdbx_strand_id
1 'polypeptide(L)'
;MTTNNGNRNVREERLQVMLRPEEIRAIDDFRFTKRMPSRAAAIRELLRCGLASENCGEAERETRSSDFGVLRSPQNETKNGNGSRDE
;
A
#
# COMPACT_ATOMS: atom_id res chain seq x y z
N MET A 1 36.18 22.80 -18.09
CA MET A 1 34.93 23.28 -17.48
C MET A 1 34.07 22.07 -17.12
N THR A 2 33.94 21.85 -15.81
CA THR A 2 32.97 21.04 -15.05
C THR A 2 32.71 19.58 -15.45
N THR A 3 33.36 18.66 -14.73
CA THR A 3 33.03 17.23 -14.61
C THR A 3 31.73 17.09 -13.82
N ASN A 4 30.65 16.61 -14.46
CA ASN A 4 29.37 16.38 -13.80
C ASN A 4 29.48 15.08 -12.97
N ASN A 5 29.63 15.26 -11.66
CA ASN A 5 29.95 14.19 -10.71
C ASN A 5 28.75 13.24 -10.56
N GLY A 6 28.87 12.04 -11.15
CA GLY A 6 27.87 10.97 -11.09
C GLY A 6 27.79 10.32 -9.71
N ASN A 7 27.28 11.04 -8.72
CA ASN A 7 26.88 10.45 -7.45
C ASN A 7 25.42 9.96 -7.55
N ARG A 8 25.24 8.76 -8.11
CA ARG A 8 24.03 7.95 -7.88
C ARG A 8 24.04 7.41 -6.44
N ASN A 9 24.12 8.31 -5.47
CA ASN A 9 23.75 8.03 -4.09
C ASN A 9 22.23 7.92 -4.11
N VAL A 10 21.71 6.71 -4.36
CA VAL A 10 20.30 6.40 -4.12
C VAL A 10 20.12 6.50 -2.60
N ARG A 11 19.89 7.72 -2.12
CA ARG A 11 19.68 7.98 -0.70
C ARG A 11 18.35 7.34 -0.34
N GLU A 12 18.39 6.45 0.64
CA GLU A 12 17.16 5.92 1.20
C GLU A 12 16.42 7.05 1.91
N GLU A 13 15.18 7.30 1.49
CA GLU A 13 14.30 8.26 2.13
C GLU A 13 13.43 7.57 3.18
N ARG A 14 13.21 8.23 4.33
CA ARG A 14 12.34 7.71 5.39
C ARG A 14 10.89 8.08 5.07
N LEU A 15 10.08 7.07 4.78
CA LEU A 15 8.63 7.24 4.60
C LEU A 15 7.89 7.10 5.94
N GLN A 16 7.12 8.12 6.31
CA GLN A 16 6.19 8.05 7.45
C GLN A 16 4.77 7.82 6.92
N VAL A 17 4.10 6.78 7.43
CA VAL A 17 2.71 6.45 7.06
C VAL A 17 1.92 6.25 8.35
N MET A 18 0.70 6.78 8.38
CA MET A 18 -0.23 6.55 9.48
C MET A 18 -0.98 5.23 9.21
N LEU A 19 -0.84 4.29 10.13
CA LEU A 19 -1.50 2.99 10.07
C LEU A 19 -2.28 2.75 11.35
N ARG A 20 -3.42 2.09 11.22
CA ARG A 20 -4.20 1.63 12.37
C ARG A 20 -3.47 0.50 13.11
N PRO A 21 -3.73 0.30 14.41
CA PRO A 21 -3.08 -0.76 15.19
C PRO A 21 -3.25 -2.16 14.58
N GLU A 22 -4.38 -2.43 13.95
CA GLU A 22 -4.70 -3.70 13.28
C GLU A 22 -3.82 -3.91 12.04
N GLU A 23 -3.53 -2.84 11.31
CA GLU A 23 -2.70 -2.87 10.10
C GLU A 23 -1.23 -3.09 10.45
N ILE A 24 -0.75 -2.47 11.54
CA ILE A 24 0.59 -2.72 12.07
C ILE A 24 0.74 -4.20 12.44
N ARG A 25 -0.26 -4.78 13.11
CA ARG A 25 -0.28 -6.21 13.46
C ARG A 25 -0.26 -7.10 12.22
N ALA A 26 -1.06 -6.80 11.20
CA ALA A 26 -1.07 -7.55 9.96
C ALA A 26 0.29 -7.55 9.24
N ILE A 27 0.99 -6.41 9.22
CA ILE A 27 2.36 -6.33 8.68
C ILE A 27 3.32 -7.21 9.49
N ASP A 28 3.21 -7.19 10.81
CA ASP A 28 4.06 -8.01 11.68
C ASP A 28 3.77 -9.51 11.49
N ASP A 29 2.51 -9.93 11.38
CA ASP A 29 2.12 -11.32 11.10
C ASP A 29 2.66 -11.80 9.75
N PHE A 30 2.55 -10.96 8.71
CA PHE A 30 3.16 -11.23 7.41
C PHE A 30 4.68 -11.38 7.52
N ARG A 31 5.33 -10.47 8.26
CA ARG A 31 6.78 -10.53 8.52
C ARG A 31 7.17 -11.86 9.17
N PHE A 32 6.44 -12.31 10.19
CA PHE A 32 6.71 -13.58 10.87
C PHE A 32 6.48 -14.78 9.94
N THR A 33 5.37 -14.78 9.21
CA THR A 33 5.01 -15.84 8.25
C THR A 33 6.07 -15.99 7.14
N LYS A 34 6.57 -14.86 6.63
CA LYS A 34 7.61 -14.82 5.58
C LYS A 34 9.04 -14.84 6.14
N ARG A 35 9.21 -14.98 7.46
CA ARG A 35 10.51 -15.01 8.17
C ARG A 35 11.40 -13.81 7.85
N MET A 36 10.79 -12.63 7.75
CA MET A 36 11.49 -11.41 7.37
C MET A 36 12.21 -10.78 8.57
N PRO A 37 13.46 -10.31 8.40
CA PRO A 37 14.32 -9.88 9.50
C PRO A 37 13.84 -8.58 10.16
N SER A 38 13.16 -7.70 9.43
CA SER A 38 12.67 -6.42 9.93
C SER A 38 11.30 -6.05 9.36
N ARG A 39 10.58 -5.15 10.05
CA ARG A 39 9.33 -4.57 9.55
C ARG A 39 9.55 -3.79 8.25
N ALA A 40 10.68 -3.09 8.12
CA ALA A 40 11.05 -2.40 6.88
C ALA A 40 11.20 -3.37 5.69
N ALA A 41 11.76 -4.57 5.91
CA ALA A 41 11.85 -5.59 4.86
C ALA A 41 10.45 -6.08 4.44
N ALA A 42 9.56 -6.29 5.41
CA ALA A 42 8.17 -6.65 5.14
C ALA A 42 7.43 -5.57 4.34
N ILE A 43 7.55 -4.30 4.73
CA ILE A 43 6.92 -3.18 4.01
C ILE A 43 7.47 -3.09 2.58
N ARG A 44 8.79 -3.19 2.39
CA ARG A 44 9.39 -3.15 1.04
C ARG A 44 8.90 -4.30 0.16
N GLU A 45 8.75 -5.50 0.72
CA GLU A 45 8.24 -6.64 -0.04
C GLU A 45 6.75 -6.48 -0.37
N LEU A 46 5.94 -6.00 0.58
CA LEU A 46 4.52 -5.69 0.32
C LEU A 46 4.36 -4.64 -0.78
N LEU A 47 5.17 -3.58 -0.77
CA LEU A 47 5.19 -2.57 -1.82
C LEU A 47 5.62 -3.16 -3.16
N ARG A 48 6.65 -4.00 -3.19
CA ARG A 48 7.09 -4.70 -4.42
C ARG A 48 5.98 -5.59 -4.98
N CYS A 49 5.34 -6.39 -4.13
CA CYS A 49 4.23 -7.25 -4.52
C CYS A 49 3.04 -6.45 -5.02
N GLY A 50 2.69 -5.34 -4.35
CA GLY A 50 1.60 -4.46 -4.75
C GLY A 50 1.85 -3.76 -6.09
N LEU A 51 3.08 -3.26 -6.32
CA LEU A 51 3.47 -2.63 -7.60
C LEU A 51 3.55 -3.61 -8.76
N ALA A 52 3.85 -4.88 -8.49
CA ALA A 52 3.82 -5.95 -9.48
C ALA A 52 2.40 -6.49 -9.73
N SER A 53 1.43 -6.12 -8.90
CA SER A 53 0.06 -6.61 -9.01
C SER A 53 -0.73 -5.75 -9.99
N GLU A 54 -1.27 -6.38 -11.04
CA GLU A 54 -2.09 -5.71 -12.08
C GLU A 54 -3.43 -5.14 -11.55
N ASN A 55 -3.77 -5.42 -10.29
CA ASN A 55 -5.03 -5.06 -9.63
C ASN A 55 -4.87 -3.98 -8.55
N CYS A 56 -3.79 -3.20 -8.59
CA CYS A 56 -3.71 -1.96 -7.82
C CYS A 56 -4.77 -0.97 -8.37
N GLY A 57 -5.85 -0.75 -7.61
CA GLY A 57 -6.98 0.08 -8.07
C GLY A 57 -6.61 1.54 -8.32
N GLU A 58 -7.33 2.21 -9.22
CA GLU A 58 -7.22 3.65 -9.40
C GLU A 58 -7.79 4.39 -8.20
N ALA A 59 -7.03 5.37 -7.67
CA ALA A 59 -7.51 6.26 -6.64
C ALA A 59 -8.53 7.24 -7.25
N GLU A 60 -9.79 7.19 -6.81
CA GLU A 60 -10.76 8.23 -7.16
C GLU A 60 -10.35 9.57 -6.53
N ARG A 61 -10.68 10.67 -7.22
CA ARG A 61 -10.24 12.04 -6.93
C ARG A 61 -10.56 12.56 -5.51
N GLU A 62 -11.39 11.85 -4.76
CA GLU A 62 -11.87 12.22 -3.42
C GLU A 62 -11.43 11.24 -2.31
N THR A 63 -10.54 10.30 -2.63
CA THR A 63 -10.09 9.28 -1.66
C THR A 63 -9.08 9.87 -0.68
N ARG A 64 -9.32 9.76 0.64
CA ARG A 64 -8.37 10.24 1.65
C ARG A 64 -7.30 9.18 1.90
N SER A 65 -6.15 9.59 2.42
CA SER A 65 -5.09 8.65 2.82
C SER A 65 -5.55 7.60 3.85
N SER A 66 -6.58 7.91 4.63
CA SER A 66 -7.21 6.99 5.59
C SER A 66 -8.10 5.91 4.97
N ASP A 67 -8.54 6.09 3.72
CA ASP A 67 -9.34 5.11 2.99
C ASP A 67 -8.45 3.99 2.42
N PHE A 68 -7.17 4.28 2.18
CA PHE A 68 -6.18 3.28 1.81
C PHE A 68 -5.66 2.56 3.06
N GLY A 69 -5.75 1.23 3.06
CA GLY A 69 -5.30 0.41 4.18
C GLY A 69 -4.62 -0.88 3.75
N VAL A 70 -3.86 -1.46 4.67
CA VAL A 70 -3.22 -2.78 4.50
C VAL A 70 -4.26 -3.89 4.60
N LEU A 71 -5.30 -3.66 5.39
CA LEU A 71 -6.45 -4.53 5.51
C LEU A 71 -7.60 -3.98 4.66
N ARG A 72 -8.37 -4.86 4.02
CA ARG A 72 -9.63 -4.45 3.38
C ARG A 72 -10.54 -3.88 4.46
N SER A 73 -10.82 -2.58 4.38
CA SER A 73 -11.94 -2.00 5.11
C SER A 73 -13.23 -2.65 4.56
N PRO A 74 -14.17 -3.10 5.41
CA PRO A 74 -15.43 -3.70 4.96
C PRO A 74 -16.41 -2.70 4.30
N GLN A 75 -15.92 -1.56 3.83
CA GLN A 75 -16.70 -0.51 3.17
C GLN A 75 -16.08 -0.23 1.80
N ASN A 76 -16.46 -1.01 0.78
CA ASN A 76 -16.98 -0.50 -0.50
C ASN A 76 -17.40 -1.65 -1.45
N GLU A 77 -18.11 -2.67 -0.95
CA GLU A 77 -18.80 -3.66 -1.82
C GLU A 77 -20.29 -3.33 -1.99
N THR A 78 -20.67 -2.05 -1.93
CA THR A 78 -22.07 -1.67 -2.10
C THR A 78 -22.21 -0.39 -2.89
N LYS A 79 -21.99 -0.45 -4.21
CA LYS A 79 -22.86 0.16 -5.25
C LYS A 79 -22.54 -0.44 -6.62
N ASN A 80 -22.71 -1.76 -6.79
CA ASN A 80 -22.91 -2.29 -8.13
C ASN A 80 -23.89 -3.47 -8.07
N GLY A 81 -25.19 -3.16 -8.20
CA GLY A 81 -26.22 -4.19 -8.13
C GLY A 81 -27.63 -3.61 -8.04
N ASN A 82 -28.29 -3.55 -9.18
CA ASN A 82 -29.74 -3.59 -9.39
C ASN A 82 -30.62 -2.42 -8.94
N GLY A 83 -30.98 -1.61 -9.94
CA GLY A 83 -32.24 -0.88 -10.02
C GLY A 83 -33.00 -1.22 -11.30
N SER A 84 -33.18 -2.51 -11.61
CA SER A 84 -34.20 -2.97 -12.55
C SER A 84 -35.45 -3.32 -11.74
N ARG A 85 -36.46 -2.45 -11.78
CA ARG A 85 -37.86 -2.71 -11.37
C ARG A 85 -38.73 -1.56 -11.89
N ASP A 86 -39.38 -1.77 -13.03
CA ASP A 86 -40.83 -2.03 -13.18
C ASP A 86 -41.68 -0.75 -13.00
N GLU A 87 -42.13 -0.15 -14.12
CA GLU A 87 -43.55 0.11 -14.45
C GLU A 87 -43.72 0.45 -15.95
#